data_AF-A0A8S9K1S8-F1
#
_entry.id   AF-A0A8S9K1S8-F1
#
_cell.length_a   1.000
_cell.length_b   1.000
_cell.length_c   1.000
_cell.angle_alpha   90.00
_cell.angle_beta   90.00
_cell.angle_gamma   90.00
#
_symmetry.space_group_name_H-M   'P 1'
#
loop_
_entity.id
_entity.type
_entity.pdbx_description
1 polymer ?
#
loop_
_entity_poly.entity_id
_entity_poly.type
_entity_poly.pdbx_seq_one_letter_code
_entity_poly.pdbx_strand_id
1 'polypeptide(L)' 'MKIHAIVSPNLSTTRNDEPEHMVEGHTFTIEPILTIGPTECVTWPDNWTTLTADGGVAAQFEHTILITRTGL' A
#
# COMPACT_ATOMS: atom_id res chain seq x y z
N MET A 1 21.64 3.38 -15.19
CA MET A 1 20.40 2.68 -14.82
C MET A 1 19.87 3.33 -13.55
N LYS A 2 18.68 3.94 -13.58
CA LYS A 2 18.07 4.61 -12.43
C LYS A 2 16.90 3.74 -11.96
N ILE A 3 16.93 3.28 -10.71
CA ILE A 3 15.85 2.48 -10.12
C ILE A 3 14.91 3.45 -9.43
N HIS A 4 13.63 3.41 -9.79
CA HIS A 4 12.56 4.12 -9.11
C HIS A 4 11.75 3.07 -8.36
N ALA A 5 11.78 3.09 -7.03
CA ALA A 5 11.12 2.09 -6.19
C ALA A 5 9.67 2.45 -5.85
N ILE A 6 9.37 3.74 -5.65
CA ILE A 6 8.03 4.26 -5.36
C ILE A 6 7.78 5.45 -6.28
N VAL A 7 6.77 5.33 -7.13
CA VAL A 7 6.32 6.36 -8.08
C VAL A 7 4.80 6.32 -8.17
N SER A 8 4.17 7.38 -8.66
CA SER A 8 2.72 7.44 -8.86
C SER A 8 2.20 6.26 -9.71
N PRO A 9 0.97 5.78 -9.46
CA PRO A 9 -0.02 6.29 -8.48
C PRO A 9 0.25 5.86 -7.03
N ASN A 10 -0.22 6.67 -6.07
CA ASN A 10 -0.27 6.28 -4.65
C ASN A 10 -1.66 5.72 -4.34
N LEU A 11 -1.76 4.44 -4.00
CA LEU A 11 -3.04 3.79 -3.78
C LEU A 11 -3.38 3.69 -2.28
N SER A 12 -4.35 4.48 -1.82
CA SER A 12 -4.86 4.37 -0.44
C SER A 12 -5.67 3.08 -0.27
N THR A 13 -5.37 2.34 0.81
CA THR A 13 -5.98 1.04 1.14
C THR A 13 -7.26 1.18 1.98
N THR A 14 -7.63 2.40 2.36
CA THR A 14 -8.86 2.72 3.10
C THR A 14 -9.90 3.35 2.17
N ARG A 15 -11.17 3.36 2.57
CA ARG A 15 -12.22 4.02 1.79
C ARG A 15 -11.89 5.50 1.61
N ASN A 16 -11.82 5.94 0.37
CA ASN A 16 -11.54 7.31 -0.03
C ASN A 16 -12.35 7.64 -1.29
N ASP A 17 -12.34 8.92 -1.67
CA ASP A 17 -12.99 9.42 -2.88
C ASP A 17 -11.94 10.03 -3.84
N GLU A 18 -10.74 9.43 -3.91
CA GLU A 18 -9.67 9.89 -4.80
C GLU A 18 -10.14 9.84 -6.28
N PRO A 19 -9.91 10.90 -7.06
CA PRO A 19 -10.50 11.05 -8.40
C PRO A 19 -9.75 10.28 -9.50
N GLU A 20 -8.68 9.56 -9.16
CA GLU A 20 -7.79 8.93 -10.12
C GLU A 20 -8.45 7.74 -10.84
N HIS A 21 -8.01 7.48 -12.07
CA HIS A 21 -8.47 6.37 -12.90
C HIS A 21 -7.31 5.47 -13.30
N MET A 22 -7.54 4.15 -13.32
CA MET A 22 -6.59 3.19 -13.88
C MET A 22 -6.56 3.33 -15.41
N VAL A 23 -5.36 3.46 -15.99
CA VAL A 23 -5.16 3.48 -17.45
C VAL A 23 -4.16 2.40 -17.87
N GLU A 24 -4.31 1.94 -19.11
CA GLU A 24 -3.43 0.91 -19.70
C GLU A 24 -1.95 1.31 -19.58
N GLY A 25 -1.12 0.35 -19.15
CA GLY A 25 0.32 0.54 -18.93
C GLY A 25 0.70 1.02 -17.54
N HIS A 26 -0.25 1.36 -16.67
CA HIS A 26 0.04 1.60 -15.25
C HIS A 26 0.57 0.33 -14.58
N THR A 27 1.66 0.46 -13.84
CA THR A 27 2.19 -0.59 -12.97
C THR A 27 2.28 -0.07 -11.55
N PHE A 28 1.59 -0.70 -10.61
CA PHE A 28 1.54 -0.28 -9.20
C PHE A 28 1.34 -1.47 -8.26
N THR A 29 1.49 -1.24 -6.96
CA THR A 29 1.29 -2.24 -5.91
C THR A 29 -0.09 -2.12 -5.29
N ILE A 30 -0.67 -3.26 -4.94
CA ILE A 30 -1.76 -3.34 -3.97
C ILE A 30 -1.20 -4.06 -2.74
N GLU A 31 -1.04 -3.32 -1.64
CA GLU A 31 -0.29 -3.76 -0.45
C GLU A 31 -1.01 -3.49 0.89
N PRO A 32 -2.25 -3.98 1.09
CA PRO A 32 -3.00 -3.71 2.31
C PRO A 32 -2.33 -4.34 3.53
N ILE A 33 -2.25 -3.55 4.60
CA ILE A 33 -1.93 -4.00 5.95
C ILE A 33 -3.25 -4.00 6.73
N LEU A 34 -3.64 -5.16 7.25
CA LEU A 34 -4.85 -5.33 8.06
C LEU A 34 -4.46 -5.58 9.52
N THR A 35 -5.16 -4.93 10.44
CA THR A 35 -5.00 -5.11 11.88
C THR A 35 -6.26 -5.77 12.47
N ILE A 36 -6.11 -6.61 13.51
CA ILE A 36 -7.27 -7.15 14.25
C ILE A 36 -7.97 -6.02 15.04
N GLY A 37 -7.18 -5.08 15.55
CA GLY A 37 -7.61 -3.96 16.38
C GLY A 37 -7.65 -2.63 15.63
N PRO A 38 -7.38 -1.51 16.33
CA PRO A 38 -7.29 -0.19 15.72
C PRO A 38 -6.18 -0.08 14.66
N THR A 39 -6.19 1.00 13.87
CA THR A 39 -5.23 1.23 12.77
C THR A 39 -4.07 2.13 13.16
N GLU A 40 -4.11 2.74 14.35
CA GLU A 40 -3.04 3.56 14.90
C GLU A 40 -1.74 2.76 15.01
N CYS A 41 -0.64 3.39 14.63
CA CYS A 41 0.67 2.76 14.64
C CYS A 41 1.73 3.63 15.34
N VAL A 42 2.79 2.99 15.78
CA VAL A 42 3.98 3.63 16.36
C VAL A 42 5.22 3.13 15.65
N THR A 43 6.17 4.04 15.39
CA THR A 43 7.47 3.69 14.81
C THR A 43 8.51 3.58 15.92
N TRP A 44 9.30 2.52 15.90
CA TRP A 44 10.40 2.34 16.85
C TRP A 44 11.53 3.36 16.63
N PRO A 45 12.43 3.54 17.63
CA PRO A 45 13.58 4.45 17.51
C PRO A 45 14.56 4.11 16.38
N ASP A 46 14.44 2.93 15.77
CA ASP A 46 15.21 2.55 14.58
C ASP A 46 14.77 3.30 13.31
N ASN A 47 13.63 4.00 13.36
CA ASN A 47 13.01 4.74 12.25
C ASN A 47 12.50 3.87 11.09
N TRP A 48 12.31 2.56 11.33
CA TRP A 48 11.84 1.61 10.31
C TRP A 48 10.71 0.72 10.81
N THR A 49 10.88 0.10 11.98
CA THR A 49 9.92 -0.88 12.48
C THR A 49 8.65 -0.17 12.91
N THR A 50 7.52 -0.52 12.28
CA THR A 50 6.19 0.01 12.60
C THR A 50 5.34 -1.08 13.24
N LEU A 51 4.72 -0.75 14.38
CA LEU A 51 3.85 -1.65 15.15
C LEU A 51 2.46 -1.04 15.26
N THR A 52 1.46 -1.89 15.45
CA THR A 52 0.15 -1.47 15.95
C THR A 52 0.31 -0.83 17.33
N ALA A 53 -0.37 0.30 17.56
CA ALA A 53 -0.25 1.05 18.81
C ALA A 53 -0.76 0.26 20.03
N ASP A 54 -1.68 -0.69 19.80
CA ASP A 54 -2.23 -1.59 20.82
C ASP A 54 -1.44 -2.91 20.98
N GLY A 55 -0.43 -3.16 20.15
CA GLY A 55 0.34 -4.40 20.14
C GLY A 55 -0.39 -5.62 19.55
N GLY A 56 -1.54 -5.40 18.90
CA GLY A 56 -2.31 -6.45 18.23
C GLY A 56 -1.64 -6.99 16.96
N VAL A 57 -2.13 -8.13 16.46
CA VAL A 57 -1.61 -8.77 15.24
C VAL A 57 -2.00 -7.96 14.00
N ALA A 58 -1.03 -7.82 13.09
CA ALA A 58 -1.25 -7.30 11.74
C ALA A 58 -0.77 -8.32 10.69
N ALA A 59 -1.35 -8.27 9.50
CA ALA A 59 -0.96 -9.07 8.35
C ALA A 59 -0.93 -8.21 7.08
N GLN A 60 -0.01 -8.52 6.18
CA GLN A 60 0.15 -7.86 4.88
C GLN A 60 0.28 -8.91 3.78
N PHE A 61 -0.28 -8.61 2.61
CA PHE A 61 0.06 -9.24 1.34
C PHE A 61 0.25 -8.16 0.29
N GLU A 62 1.12 -8.43 -0.68
CA GLU A 62 1.45 -7.48 -1.73
C GLU A 62 1.54 -8.18 -3.09
N HIS A 63 0.94 -7.55 -4.10
CA HIS A 63 1.20 -7.89 -5.50
C HIS A 63 1.47 -6.62 -6.31
N THR A 64 2.41 -6.73 -7.24
CA THR A 64 2.62 -5.76 -8.31
C THR A 64 1.74 -6.12 -9.50
N ILE A 65 0.99 -5.14 -10.01
CA ILE A 65 -0.02 -5.34 -11.04
C ILE A 65 0.29 -4.41 -12.22
N LEU A 66 0.09 -4.91 -13.44
CA LEU A 66 0.14 -4.14 -14.68
C LEU A 66 -1.28 -4.02 -15.25
N ILE A 67 -1.75 -2.80 -15.51
CA ILE A 67 -3.04 -2.59 -16.18
C ILE A 67 -2.88 -2.86 -17.67
N THR A 68 -3.72 -3.73 -18.21
CA THR A 68 -3.85 -4.02 -19.64
C THR A 68 -5.15 -3.45 -20.19
N ARG A 69 -5.29 -3.41 -21.51
CA ARG A 69 -6.53 -2.96 -22.18
C ARG A 69 -7.80 -3.68 -21.71
N THR A 70 -7.69 -4.91 -21.22
CA THR A 70 -8.82 -5.77 -20.86
C THR A 70 -8.93 -6.06 -19.36
N GLY A 71 -8.05 -5.52 -18.52
CA GLY A 71 -8.05 -5.76 -17.09
C GLY A 71 -6.67 -5.64 -16.45
N LEU A 72 -6.37 -6.61 -15.58
CA LEU A 72 -5.08 -6.81 -14.92
C LEU A 72 -4.30 -7.94 -15.59
#